data_AF-J9H2T7-F1
#
_entry.id   AF-J9H2T7-F1
#
_cell.length_a   1.000
_cell.length_b   1.000
_cell.length_c   1.000
_cell.angle_alpha   90.00
_cell.angle_beta   90.00
_cell.angle_gamma   90.00
#
_symmetry.space_group_name_H-M   'P 1'
#
loop_
_entity.id
_entity.type
_entity.pdbx_description
1 polymer ?
#
loop_
_entity_poly.entity_id
_entity_poly.type
_entity_poly.pdbx_seq_one_letter_code
_entity_poly.pdbx_strand_id
1 'polypeptide(L)'
;MYRIIIAVHIDMKRNIAIILAGGVGSRLGLSTPKQFFKVAGKMVLEHTVDAFESNPHIDEIAIVSNPFYISNIESVIIKNEWKKVKKILKGGAERYHSSLSAIKAYEGEEVNLIFHDAVRPLVSQRIINDVIDALQRYKAIDVAMPATDTIIETEGDFIRCIPDRSRLKRGQTPQAFEIEIIRRAYEIALQDPQLKVTDDCGVVVKYLPDEPVYVVKGEESNMKLTYKEDTYLLDKFFQLRKSELRDMSGEERQWQDKVAVVFGGNYGIGADIAALLQEKGVRVFCFSRKLNHTDVGNKEQVAAALRQVYQQTQRIDYVINTAGVLNKEPLVATDYQTITGAVNTNYLGTVHVALEAYPYLKESKGKLLFFTSSSYTRGRAFYSIYSSTKAAIVNFVQAIAQEWESQGICVNCINPERTKTPMRVRNFGVEPEDSLLSSQKVAQVSVQSLLTDFTGQVIDVKREEV
;
A
#
# COMPACT_ATOMS: atom_id res chain seq x y z
N MET A 1 30.50 -49.85 -2.24
CA MET A 1 29.80 -49.34 -1.04
C MET A 1 29.00 -48.12 -1.48
N TYR A 2 27.75 -48.33 -1.94
CA TYR A 2 26.90 -47.25 -2.43
C TYR A 2 26.13 -46.64 -1.26
N ARG A 3 26.40 -45.37 -0.95
CA ARG A 3 25.61 -44.59 0.01
C ARG A 3 24.31 -44.18 -0.66
N ILE A 4 23.21 -44.78 -0.21
CA ILE A 4 21.85 -44.29 -0.48
C ILE A 4 21.72 -42.96 0.26
N ILE A 5 21.61 -41.86 -0.47
CA ILE A 5 21.16 -40.58 0.08
C ILE A 5 19.64 -40.69 0.16
N ILE A 6 19.13 -40.99 1.36
CA ILE A 6 17.70 -40.87 1.65
C ILE A 6 17.42 -39.37 1.70
N ALA A 7 16.83 -38.82 0.64
CA ALA A 7 16.21 -37.51 0.69
C ALA A 7 15.02 -37.64 1.66
N VAL A 8 15.21 -37.18 2.89
CA VAL A 8 14.11 -37.00 3.84
C VAL A 8 13.24 -35.89 3.26
N HIS A 9 12.15 -36.26 2.58
CA HIS A 9 11.02 -35.36 2.38
C HIS A 9 10.47 -35.08 3.79
N ILE A 10 10.86 -33.95 4.37
CA ILE A 10 10.15 -33.41 5.53
C ILE A 10 8.84 -32.89 4.96
N ASP A 11 7.75 -33.63 5.15
CA ASP A 11 6.41 -33.11 4.89
C ASP A 11 6.23 -31.88 5.78
N MET A 12 6.30 -30.69 5.18
CA MET A 12 6.09 -29.45 5.93
C MET A 12 4.60 -29.33 6.24
N LYS A 13 4.26 -29.19 7.52
CA LYS A 13 2.88 -28.94 7.97
C LYS A 13 2.31 -27.73 7.22
N ARG A 14 1.05 -27.84 6.81
CA ARG A 14 0.36 -26.75 6.12
C ARG A 14 0.17 -25.56 7.08
N ASN A 15 0.37 -24.36 6.56
CA ASN A 15 0.19 -23.11 7.29
C ASN A 15 -1.13 -22.45 6.88
N ILE A 16 -2.04 -22.34 7.83
CA ILE A 16 -3.37 -21.79 7.64
C ILE A 16 -3.44 -20.41 8.28
N ALA A 17 -3.64 -19.36 7.47
CA ALA A 17 -3.89 -18.03 7.99
C ALA A 17 -5.35 -17.89 8.44
N ILE A 18 -5.56 -17.51 9.69
CA ILE A 18 -6.87 -17.27 10.29
C ILE A 18 -7.05 -15.75 10.45
N ILE A 19 -7.82 -15.14 9.56
CA ILE A 19 -8.06 -13.68 9.56
C ILE A 19 -9.30 -13.37 10.40
N LEU A 20 -9.09 -12.76 11.56
CA LEU A 20 -10.14 -12.44 12.54
C LEU A 20 -10.83 -11.12 12.18
N ALA A 21 -11.98 -11.22 11.52
CA ALA A 21 -12.81 -10.11 11.01
C ALA A 21 -14.18 -9.99 11.73
N GLY A 22 -14.32 -10.55 12.93
CA GLY A 22 -15.60 -10.58 13.68
C GLY A 22 -15.94 -9.29 14.45
N GLY A 23 -15.03 -8.32 14.55
CA GLY A 23 -15.22 -7.12 15.36
C GLY A 23 -16.32 -6.18 14.83
N VAL A 24 -17.15 -5.64 15.74
CA VAL A 24 -18.25 -4.70 15.41
C VAL A 24 -17.84 -3.23 15.40
N GLY A 25 -16.63 -2.89 15.88
CA GLY A 25 -16.05 -1.55 15.68
C GLY A 25 -16.47 -0.43 16.64
N SER A 26 -17.07 -0.73 17.79
CA SER A 26 -17.72 0.22 18.72
C SER A 26 -16.94 1.52 19.06
N ARG A 27 -15.61 1.47 19.13
CA ARG A 27 -14.77 2.63 19.52
C ARG A 27 -14.59 3.71 18.44
N LEU A 28 -15.02 3.46 17.21
CA LEU A 28 -14.86 4.38 16.08
C LEU A 28 -16.08 5.25 15.81
N GLY A 29 -17.23 4.97 16.44
CA GLY A 29 -18.48 5.72 16.24
C GLY A 29 -19.02 5.67 14.81
N LEU A 30 -18.54 4.74 13.97
CA LEU A 30 -18.93 4.58 12.57
C LEU A 30 -20.04 3.53 12.43
N SER A 31 -20.93 3.71 11.47
CA SER A 31 -21.98 2.74 11.12
C SER A 31 -21.44 1.47 10.44
N THR A 32 -20.20 1.49 9.95
CA THR A 32 -19.56 0.40 9.21
C THR A 32 -18.43 -0.22 10.02
N PRO A 33 -18.32 -1.57 10.11
CA PRO A 33 -17.22 -2.23 10.79
C PRO A 33 -15.86 -1.84 10.22
N LYS A 34 -14.85 -1.76 11.10
CA LYS A 34 -13.51 -1.21 10.78
C LYS A 34 -12.80 -1.94 9.65
N GLN A 35 -12.98 -3.25 9.56
CA GLN A 35 -12.40 -4.11 8.53
C GLN A 35 -12.87 -3.75 7.10
N PHE A 36 -14.04 -3.11 6.96
CA PHE A 36 -14.56 -2.66 5.67
C PHE A 36 -14.24 -1.18 5.37
N PHE A 37 -13.54 -0.49 6.27
CA PHE A 37 -13.09 0.88 6.01
C PHE A 37 -12.07 0.90 4.88
N LYS A 38 -12.14 1.89 3.99
CA LYS A 38 -11.20 2.02 2.87
C LYS A 38 -9.99 2.86 3.27
N VAL A 39 -8.80 2.33 3.00
CA VAL A 39 -7.50 2.99 3.17
C VAL A 39 -6.73 2.76 1.87
N ALA A 40 -6.10 3.79 1.32
CA ALA A 40 -5.32 3.71 0.07
C ALA A 40 -6.06 2.99 -1.09
N GLY A 41 -7.37 3.20 -1.22
CA GLY A 41 -8.22 2.66 -2.29
C GLY A 41 -8.91 1.32 -2.01
N LYS A 42 -8.38 0.50 -1.10
CA LYS A 42 -8.94 -0.83 -0.75
C LYS A 42 -9.45 -0.89 0.69
N MET A 43 -10.33 -1.83 0.99
CA MET A 43 -10.75 -2.12 2.36
C MET A 43 -9.55 -2.59 3.19
N VAL A 44 -9.57 -2.28 4.49
CA VAL A 44 -8.55 -2.73 5.46
C VAL A 44 -8.42 -4.27 5.47
N LEU A 45 -9.54 -4.98 5.35
CA LEU A 45 -9.54 -6.42 5.17
C LEU A 45 -8.82 -6.85 3.88
N GLU A 46 -9.08 -6.18 2.75
CA GLU A 46 -8.48 -6.53 1.46
C GLU A 46 -6.95 -6.46 1.55
N HIS A 47 -6.39 -5.38 2.10
CA HIS A 47 -4.94 -5.27 2.32
C HIS A 47 -4.38 -6.36 3.21
N THR A 48 -5.10 -6.72 4.28
CA THR A 48 -4.68 -7.76 5.21
C THR A 48 -4.63 -9.11 4.51
N VAL A 49 -5.70 -9.49 3.80
CA VAL A 49 -5.78 -10.77 3.09
C VAL A 49 -4.75 -10.83 1.96
N ASP A 50 -4.57 -9.75 1.20
CA ASP A 50 -3.56 -9.65 0.13
C ASP A 50 -2.14 -9.98 0.65
N ALA A 51 -1.80 -9.58 1.88
CA ALA A 51 -0.50 -9.87 2.47
C ALA A 51 -0.28 -11.38 2.71
N PHE A 52 -1.31 -12.11 3.14
CA PHE A 52 -1.22 -13.57 3.33
C PHE A 52 -1.39 -14.33 2.00
N GLU A 53 -2.28 -13.87 1.12
CA GLU A 53 -2.54 -14.47 -0.21
C GLU A 53 -1.26 -14.51 -1.04
N SER A 54 -0.49 -13.43 -1.02
CA SER A 54 0.78 -13.30 -1.76
C SER A 54 1.97 -14.04 -1.15
N ASN A 55 1.88 -14.52 0.09
CA ASN A 55 2.98 -15.22 0.74
C ASN A 55 3.03 -16.69 0.27
N PRO A 56 4.15 -17.19 -0.29
CA PRO A 56 4.23 -18.56 -0.84
C PRO A 56 4.16 -19.67 0.23
N HIS A 57 4.44 -19.35 1.50
CA HIS A 57 4.45 -20.30 2.61
C HIS A 57 3.09 -20.40 3.33
N ILE A 58 2.09 -19.63 2.90
CA ILE A 58 0.70 -19.76 3.33
C ILE A 58 -0.04 -20.66 2.33
N ASP A 59 -0.65 -21.74 2.82
CA ASP A 59 -1.34 -22.73 1.98
C ASP A 59 -2.83 -22.41 1.82
N GLU A 60 -3.44 -21.92 2.89
CA GLU A 60 -4.88 -21.65 2.96
C GLU A 60 -5.16 -20.47 3.89
N ILE A 61 -6.24 -19.74 3.59
CA ILE A 61 -6.75 -18.62 4.38
C ILE A 61 -8.19 -18.95 4.77
N ALA A 62 -8.49 -18.83 6.06
CA ALA A 62 -9.84 -18.83 6.60
C ALA A 62 -10.17 -17.47 7.19
N ILE A 63 -11.30 -16.88 6.78
CA ILE A 63 -11.77 -15.60 7.30
C ILE A 63 -12.85 -15.86 8.35
N VAL A 64 -12.62 -15.45 9.59
CA VAL A 64 -13.62 -15.54 10.65
C VAL A 64 -14.41 -14.24 10.69
N SER A 65 -15.71 -14.28 10.39
CA SER A 65 -16.55 -13.09 10.29
C SER A 65 -17.82 -13.22 11.13
N ASN A 66 -18.39 -12.09 11.52
CA ASN A 66 -19.74 -12.05 12.05
C ASN A 66 -20.73 -12.52 10.96
N PRO A 67 -21.71 -13.39 11.29
CA PRO A 67 -22.70 -13.88 10.34
C PRO A 67 -23.38 -12.81 9.48
N PHE A 68 -23.63 -11.61 10.04
CA PHE A 68 -24.27 -10.50 9.31
C PHE A 68 -23.46 -9.99 8.12
N TYR A 69 -22.14 -10.21 8.10
CA TYR A 69 -21.25 -9.70 7.05
C TYR A 69 -20.71 -10.77 6.11
N ILE A 70 -21.17 -12.03 6.21
CA ILE A 70 -20.66 -13.13 5.35
C ILE A 70 -20.84 -12.79 3.87
N SER A 71 -22.00 -12.31 3.44
CA SER A 71 -22.24 -11.96 2.02
C SER A 71 -21.36 -10.80 1.54
N ASN A 72 -20.98 -9.87 2.41
CA ASN A 72 -20.00 -8.83 2.09
C ASN A 72 -18.62 -9.44 1.84
N ILE A 73 -18.19 -10.37 2.69
CA ILE A 73 -16.91 -11.08 2.55
C ILE A 73 -16.88 -11.91 1.26
N GLU A 74 -17.95 -12.64 0.95
CA GLU A 74 -18.09 -13.41 -0.30
C GLU A 74 -17.92 -12.53 -1.54
N SER A 75 -18.58 -11.36 -1.54
CA SER A 75 -18.46 -10.38 -2.63
C SER A 75 -17.02 -9.87 -2.80
N VAL A 76 -16.33 -9.63 -1.69
CA VAL A 76 -14.92 -9.19 -1.70
C VAL A 76 -13.99 -10.30 -2.21
N ILE A 77 -14.22 -11.56 -1.81
CA ILE A 77 -13.43 -12.72 -2.30
C ILE A 77 -13.58 -12.85 -3.81
N ILE A 78 -14.81 -12.81 -4.33
CA ILE A 78 -15.08 -12.92 -5.77
C ILE A 78 -14.42 -11.76 -6.53
N LYS A 79 -14.58 -10.52 -6.04
CA LYS A 79 -13.99 -9.33 -6.65
C LYS A 79 -12.46 -9.41 -6.76
N ASN A 80 -11.78 -9.92 -5.73
CA ASN A 80 -10.31 -9.95 -5.67
C ASN A 80 -9.72 -11.26 -6.23
N GLU A 81 -10.55 -12.22 -6.63
CA GLU A 81 -10.14 -13.52 -7.19
C GLU A 81 -9.14 -14.28 -6.29
N TRP A 82 -9.24 -14.13 -4.97
CA TRP A 82 -8.34 -14.78 -4.03
C TRP A 82 -8.44 -16.31 -4.14
N LYS A 83 -7.30 -16.97 -4.30
CA LYS A 83 -7.22 -18.41 -4.55
C LYS A 83 -7.01 -19.19 -3.26
N LYS A 84 -6.34 -18.62 -2.26
CA LYS A 84 -6.05 -19.31 -0.99
C LYS A 84 -7.15 -19.13 0.04
N VAL A 85 -8.08 -18.20 -0.14
CA VAL A 85 -9.26 -18.09 0.73
C VAL A 85 -10.21 -19.26 0.46
N LYS A 86 -10.27 -20.23 1.37
CA LYS A 86 -11.07 -21.46 1.21
C LYS A 86 -12.25 -21.57 2.16
N LYS A 87 -12.21 -20.91 3.31
CA LYS A 87 -13.25 -20.99 4.35
C LYS A 87 -13.67 -19.60 4.83
N ILE A 88 -14.97 -19.41 5.01
CA ILE A 88 -15.53 -18.31 5.81
C ILE A 88 -16.16 -18.94 7.05
N LEU A 89 -15.61 -18.63 8.21
CA LEU A 89 -16.01 -19.20 9.49
C LEU A 89 -16.88 -18.19 10.27
N LYS A 90 -17.86 -18.70 11.00
CA LYS A 90 -18.76 -17.88 11.82
C LYS A 90 -18.09 -17.57 13.16
N GLY A 91 -17.78 -16.30 13.40
CA GLY A 91 -17.35 -15.83 14.72
C GLY A 91 -18.48 -15.95 15.75
N GLY A 92 -18.12 -15.99 17.04
CA GLY A 92 -19.07 -15.96 18.15
C GLY A 92 -19.22 -14.59 18.80
N ALA A 93 -19.96 -14.54 19.92
CA ALA A 93 -20.21 -13.32 20.68
C ALA A 93 -18.93 -12.72 21.30
N GLU A 94 -18.11 -13.57 21.91
CA GLU A 94 -16.82 -13.22 22.52
C GLU A 94 -15.65 -13.38 21.54
N ARG A 95 -14.54 -12.67 21.81
CA ARG A 95 -13.32 -12.71 20.97
C ARG A 95 -12.81 -14.14 20.78
N TYR A 96 -12.67 -14.89 21.87
CA TYR A 96 -12.08 -16.24 21.83
C TYR A 96 -12.95 -17.27 21.11
N HIS A 97 -14.26 -17.03 20.93
CA HIS A 97 -15.10 -17.90 20.10
C HIS A 97 -14.67 -17.89 18.63
N SER A 98 -14.08 -16.78 18.17
CA SER A 98 -13.54 -16.71 16.82
C SER A 98 -12.35 -17.67 16.65
N SER A 99 -11.46 -17.73 17.64
CA SER A 99 -10.34 -18.67 17.68
C SER A 99 -10.82 -20.11 17.75
N LEU A 100 -11.78 -20.40 18.64
CA LEU A 100 -12.39 -21.73 18.76
C LEU A 100 -13.07 -22.21 17.47
N SER A 101 -13.72 -21.31 16.71
CA SER A 101 -14.33 -21.68 15.43
C SER A 101 -13.29 -22.15 14.42
N ALA A 102 -12.12 -21.49 14.37
CA ALA A 102 -11.02 -21.91 13.54
C ALA A 102 -10.41 -23.24 14.01
N ILE A 103 -10.16 -23.39 15.32
CA ILE A 103 -9.62 -24.64 15.87
C ILE A 103 -10.52 -25.84 15.53
N LYS A 104 -11.84 -25.69 15.71
CA LYS A 104 -12.81 -26.73 15.35
C LYS A 104 -12.86 -27.02 13.84
N ALA A 105 -12.68 -26.00 13.01
CA ALA A 105 -12.78 -26.14 11.55
C ALA A 105 -11.60 -26.90 10.91
N TYR A 106 -10.52 -27.12 11.67
CA TYR A 106 -9.34 -27.89 11.28
C TYR A 106 -9.03 -29.02 12.27
N GLU A 107 -9.99 -29.37 13.13
CA GLU A 107 -9.83 -30.45 14.11
C GLU A 107 -9.52 -31.79 13.40
N GLY A 108 -8.47 -32.47 13.86
CA GLY A 108 -7.98 -33.71 13.25
C GLY A 108 -7.03 -33.53 12.07
N GLU A 109 -6.73 -32.29 11.64
CA GLU A 109 -5.69 -32.02 10.65
C GLU A 109 -4.34 -31.70 11.32
N GLU A 110 -3.22 -32.11 10.72
CA GLU A 110 -1.87 -31.70 11.17
C GLU A 110 -1.46 -30.37 10.52
N VAL A 111 -1.91 -29.26 11.11
CA VAL A 111 -1.69 -27.91 10.57
C VAL A 111 -1.17 -26.92 11.60
N ASN A 112 -0.54 -25.86 11.11
CA ASN A 112 -0.25 -24.66 11.87
C ASN A 112 -1.36 -23.63 11.64
N LEU A 113 -1.88 -23.04 12.72
CA LEU A 113 -2.87 -21.96 12.67
C LEU A 113 -2.19 -20.63 12.98
N ILE A 114 -2.28 -19.68 12.05
CA ILE A 114 -1.67 -18.35 12.13
C ILE A 114 -2.78 -17.31 12.24
N PHE A 115 -3.11 -16.90 13.46
CA PHE A 115 -4.17 -15.95 13.78
C PHE A 115 -3.72 -14.51 13.56
N HIS A 116 -4.49 -13.75 12.78
CA HIS A 116 -4.19 -12.36 12.48
C HIS A 116 -5.42 -11.46 12.59
N ASP A 117 -5.23 -10.25 13.10
CA ASP A 117 -6.29 -9.25 13.15
C ASP A 117 -6.59 -8.74 11.73
N ALA A 118 -7.85 -8.79 11.28
CA ALA A 118 -8.25 -8.21 9.98
C ALA A 118 -8.01 -6.70 9.85
N VAL A 119 -7.68 -6.05 10.97
CA VAL A 119 -7.48 -4.60 11.09
C VAL A 119 -6.01 -4.23 11.29
N ARG A 120 -5.07 -5.11 10.92
CA ARG A 120 -3.63 -4.84 10.83
C ARG A 120 -3.16 -4.98 9.38
N PRO A 121 -3.55 -4.03 8.50
CA PRO A 121 -3.41 -4.20 7.06
C PRO A 121 -1.98 -4.05 6.53
N LEU A 122 -1.01 -3.84 7.41
CA LEU A 122 0.39 -3.57 7.09
C LEU A 122 1.35 -4.62 7.67
N VAL A 123 0.88 -5.85 7.94
CA VAL A 123 1.79 -6.96 8.23
C VAL A 123 2.77 -7.16 7.07
N SER A 124 4.06 -7.33 7.37
CA SER A 124 5.10 -7.49 6.35
C SER A 124 5.35 -8.96 6.02
N GLN A 125 5.85 -9.24 4.82
CA GLN A 125 6.28 -10.59 4.44
C GLN A 125 7.38 -11.12 5.38
N ARG A 126 8.25 -10.23 5.88
CA ARG A 126 9.25 -10.57 6.90
C ARG A 126 8.59 -11.12 8.16
N ILE A 127 7.61 -10.42 8.74
CA ILE A 127 6.93 -10.88 9.95
C ILE A 127 6.25 -12.24 9.71
N ILE A 128 5.56 -12.41 8.57
CA ILE A 128 4.88 -13.68 8.24
C ILE A 128 5.91 -14.82 8.14
N ASN A 129 7.01 -14.62 7.40
CA ASN A 129 8.06 -15.63 7.24
C ASN A 129 8.77 -15.93 8.57
N ASP A 130 9.15 -14.91 9.35
CA ASP A 130 9.80 -15.09 10.65
C ASP A 130 8.93 -15.93 11.61
N VAL A 131 7.60 -15.77 11.57
CA VAL A 131 6.66 -16.57 12.36
C VAL A 131 6.59 -18.02 11.87
N ILE A 132 6.54 -18.23 10.56
CA ILE A 132 6.53 -19.59 9.96
C ILE A 132 7.86 -20.31 10.23
N ASP A 133 8.98 -19.61 10.12
CA ASP A 133 10.30 -20.16 10.43
C ASP A 133 10.43 -20.50 11.92
N ALA A 134 9.87 -19.68 12.80
CA ALA A 134 9.84 -19.96 14.24
C ALA A 134 9.00 -21.20 14.57
N LEU A 135 7.92 -21.47 13.83
CA LEU A 135 7.09 -22.68 13.99
C LEU A 135 7.84 -23.99 13.70
N GLN A 136 9.00 -23.94 13.02
CA GLN A 136 9.84 -25.12 12.83
C GLN A 136 10.55 -25.56 14.12
N ARG A 137 10.64 -24.67 15.13
CA ARG A 137 11.39 -24.88 16.38
C ARG A 137 10.52 -24.79 17.63
N TYR A 138 9.45 -23.99 17.58
CA TYR A 138 8.57 -23.72 18.69
C TYR A 138 7.12 -23.94 18.26
N LYS A 139 6.23 -24.28 19.19
CA LYS A 139 4.85 -24.63 18.86
C LYS A 139 3.84 -23.51 19.13
N ALA A 140 4.28 -22.43 19.78
CA ALA A 140 3.48 -21.24 20.06
C ALA A 140 4.34 -19.99 19.85
N ILE A 141 3.87 -19.08 19.01
CA ILE A 141 4.60 -17.88 18.57
C ILE A 141 3.73 -16.64 18.78
N ASP A 142 4.33 -15.60 19.34
CA ASP A 142 3.78 -14.25 19.40
C ASP A 142 4.67 -13.28 18.62
N VAL A 143 4.10 -12.17 18.16
CA VAL A 143 4.86 -11.07 17.55
C VAL A 143 4.80 -9.87 18.48
N ALA A 144 5.94 -9.31 18.86
CA ALA A 144 5.93 -8.16 19.76
C ALA A 144 7.06 -7.17 19.48
N MET A 145 6.87 -5.96 19.99
CA MET A 145 7.87 -4.88 19.93
C MET A 145 8.12 -4.28 21.31
N PRO A 146 9.30 -3.68 21.57
CA PRO A 146 9.52 -2.93 22.80
C PRO A 146 8.43 -1.89 23.07
N ALA A 147 8.06 -1.74 24.35
CA ALA A 147 7.23 -0.63 24.79
C ALA A 147 8.04 0.68 24.74
N THR A 148 7.53 1.67 24.02
CA THR A 148 8.12 3.01 23.90
C THR A 148 7.74 3.89 25.09
N ASP A 149 6.46 3.90 25.42
CA ASP A 149 5.89 4.69 26.49
C ASP A 149 6.04 3.98 27.84
N THR A 150 6.06 4.78 28.92
CA THR A 150 5.98 4.25 30.28
C THR A 150 4.60 3.63 30.48
N ILE A 151 4.56 2.35 30.85
CA ILE A 151 3.33 1.66 31.22
C ILE A 151 3.15 1.79 32.73
N ILE A 152 1.94 2.16 33.16
CA ILE A 152 1.57 2.29 34.57
C ILE A 152 0.47 1.27 34.90
N GLU A 153 0.57 0.65 36.07
CA GLU A 153 -0.53 -0.08 36.68
C GLU A 153 -1.24 0.88 37.63
N THR A 154 -2.57 0.97 37.53
CA THR A 154 -3.38 1.86 38.37
C THR A 154 -4.36 1.09 39.24
N GLU A 155 -4.70 1.67 40.39
CA GLU A 155 -5.82 1.27 41.22
C GLU A 155 -6.73 2.50 41.39
N GLY A 156 -7.87 2.49 40.71
CA GLY A 156 -8.65 3.71 40.49
C GLY A 156 -7.85 4.74 39.68
N ASP A 157 -7.84 6.00 40.15
CA ASP A 157 -7.15 7.12 39.51
C ASP A 157 -5.68 7.28 39.97
N PHE A 158 -5.17 6.34 40.78
CA PHE A 158 -3.82 6.42 41.37
C PHE A 158 -2.90 5.35 40.78
N ILE A 159 -1.63 5.71 40.58
CA ILE A 159 -0.60 4.76 40.13
C ILE A 159 -0.30 3.79 41.27
N ARG A 160 -0.51 2.51 41.02
CA ARG A 160 -0.11 1.41 41.90
C ARG A 160 1.35 1.04 41.70
N CYS A 161 1.77 0.86 40.45
CA CYS A 161 3.17 0.57 40.13
C CYS A 161 3.56 1.04 38.72
N ILE A 162 4.87 1.18 38.49
CA ILE A 162 5.46 1.43 37.18
C ILE A 162 6.42 0.27 36.91
N PRO A 163 6.04 -0.73 36.10
CA PRO A 163 6.90 -1.89 35.85
C PRO A 163 8.17 -1.51 35.06
N ASP A 164 9.19 -2.37 35.14
CA ASP A 164 10.43 -2.21 34.35
C ASP A 164 10.13 -2.33 32.85
N ARG A 165 10.10 -1.17 32.17
CA ARG A 165 9.81 -1.04 30.74
C ARG A 165 10.73 -1.89 29.86
N SER A 166 11.97 -2.16 30.28
CA SER A 166 12.91 -2.97 29.47
C SER A 166 12.43 -4.41 29.27
N ARG A 167 11.54 -4.89 30.14
CA ARG A 167 10.92 -6.22 30.09
C ARG A 167 9.54 -6.21 29.45
N LEU A 168 9.02 -5.04 29.06
CA LEU A 168 7.68 -4.89 28.50
C LEU A 168 7.73 -4.79 26.98
N LYS A 169 6.82 -5.51 26.34
CA LYS A 169 6.62 -5.48 24.90
C LYS A 169 5.14 -5.25 24.56
N ARG A 170 4.88 -4.56 23.46
CA ARG A 170 3.57 -4.38 22.82
C ARG A 170 3.32 -5.57 21.90
N GLY A 171 2.37 -6.43 22.27
CA GLY A 171 1.93 -7.55 21.45
C GLY A 171 1.26 -7.11 20.15
N GLN A 172 1.53 -7.86 19.09
CA GLN A 172 0.98 -7.72 17.75
C GLN A 172 0.55 -9.09 17.23
N THR A 173 -0.31 -9.11 16.23
CA THR A 173 -0.53 -10.32 15.44
C THR A 173 0.30 -10.22 14.14
N PRO A 174 0.67 -11.33 13.49
CA PRO A 174 0.16 -12.70 13.68
C PRO A 174 0.64 -13.38 14.96
N GLN A 175 -0.22 -14.23 15.51
CA GLN A 175 0.12 -15.25 16.52
C GLN A 175 -0.01 -16.62 15.87
N ALA A 176 0.86 -17.55 16.18
CA ALA A 176 0.86 -18.83 15.48
C ALA A 176 1.04 -20.00 16.42
N PHE A 177 0.34 -21.09 16.12
CA PHE A 177 0.34 -22.27 16.95
C PHE A 177 0.29 -23.53 16.10
N GLU A 178 0.98 -24.57 16.55
CA GLU A 178 0.59 -25.92 16.19
C GLU A 178 -0.83 -26.18 16.74
N ILE A 179 -1.74 -26.69 15.90
CA ILE A 179 -3.17 -26.78 16.25
C ILE A 179 -3.42 -27.53 17.57
N GLU A 180 -2.67 -28.61 17.82
CA GLU A 180 -2.82 -29.42 19.03
C GLU A 180 -2.50 -28.64 20.32
N ILE A 181 -1.53 -27.72 20.27
CA ILE A 181 -1.18 -26.88 21.42
C ILE A 181 -2.30 -25.94 21.77
N ILE A 182 -2.81 -25.19 20.79
CA ILE A 182 -3.86 -24.19 21.05
C ILE A 182 -5.20 -24.87 21.37
N ARG A 183 -5.50 -26.03 20.76
CA ARG A 183 -6.67 -26.86 21.08
C ARG A 183 -6.64 -27.29 22.54
N ARG A 184 -5.55 -27.92 22.98
CA ARG A 184 -5.39 -28.38 24.37
C ARG A 184 -5.45 -27.22 25.37
N ALA A 185 -4.82 -26.08 25.04
CA ALA A 185 -4.87 -24.90 25.90
C ALA A 185 -6.32 -24.43 26.10
N TYR A 186 -7.11 -24.36 25.03
CA TYR A 186 -8.51 -23.99 25.10
C TYR A 186 -9.41 -25.02 25.79
N GLU A 187 -9.14 -26.32 25.65
CA GLU A 187 -9.87 -27.37 26.36
C GLU A 187 -9.78 -27.23 27.88
N ILE A 188 -8.58 -26.92 28.38
CA ILE A 188 -8.35 -26.63 29.80
C ILE A 188 -8.99 -25.30 30.17
N ALA A 189 -8.78 -24.26 29.35
CA ALA A 189 -9.27 -22.92 29.62
C ALA A 189 -10.80 -22.85 29.75
N LEU A 190 -11.54 -23.60 28.92
CA LEU A 190 -13.00 -23.64 28.93
C LEU A 190 -13.59 -24.27 30.20
N GLN A 191 -12.79 -24.96 30.99
CA GLN A 191 -13.20 -25.50 32.30
C GLN A 191 -13.02 -24.48 33.43
N ASP A 192 -12.31 -23.37 33.19
CA ASP A 192 -12.10 -22.30 34.17
C ASP A 192 -13.31 -21.33 34.20
N PRO A 193 -14.09 -21.29 35.30
CA PRO A 193 -15.24 -20.39 35.41
C PRO A 193 -14.86 -18.90 35.47
N GLN A 194 -13.58 -18.58 35.69
CA GLN A 194 -13.04 -17.21 35.70
C GLN A 194 -12.25 -16.89 34.43
N LEU A 195 -12.45 -17.65 33.35
CA LEU A 195 -11.77 -17.45 32.08
C LEU A 195 -11.94 -16.00 31.59
N LYS A 196 -10.81 -15.31 31.43
CA LYS A 196 -10.71 -14.01 30.77
C LYS A 196 -9.65 -14.10 29.68
N VAL A 197 -10.09 -14.19 28.44
CA VAL A 197 -9.20 -14.27 27.28
C VAL A 197 -9.09 -12.90 26.63
N THR A 198 -7.91 -12.29 26.75
CA THR A 198 -7.55 -11.07 26.02
C THR A 198 -6.64 -11.36 24.85
N ASP A 199 -6.13 -12.58 24.70
CA ASP A 199 -5.13 -12.95 23.70
C ASP A 199 -4.93 -14.49 23.65
N ASP A 200 -4.66 -15.06 22.48
CA ASP A 200 -4.52 -16.53 22.32
C ASP A 200 -3.21 -17.06 22.92
N CYS A 201 -2.11 -16.31 22.80
CA CYS A 201 -0.85 -16.67 23.49
C CYS A 201 -1.02 -16.61 25.01
N GLY A 202 -1.83 -15.67 25.51
CA GLY A 202 -2.20 -15.60 26.93
C GLY A 202 -2.90 -16.86 27.45
N VAL A 203 -3.70 -17.52 26.61
CA VAL A 203 -4.33 -18.81 26.95
C VAL A 203 -3.25 -19.90 27.09
N VAL A 204 -2.32 -20.00 26.13
CA VAL A 204 -1.22 -20.97 26.19
C VAL A 204 -0.36 -20.75 27.44
N VAL A 205 0.09 -19.52 27.70
CA VAL A 205 0.92 -19.20 28.87
C VAL A 205 0.23 -19.56 30.19
N LYS A 206 -1.09 -19.32 30.29
CA LYS A 206 -1.83 -19.57 31.54
C LYS A 206 -2.14 -21.05 31.76
N TYR A 207 -2.53 -21.79 30.72
CA TYR A 207 -3.08 -23.15 30.85
C TYR A 207 -2.12 -24.26 30.41
N LEU A 208 -1.03 -23.91 29.72
CA LEU A 208 0.08 -24.80 29.36
C LEU A 208 1.41 -24.15 29.77
N PRO A 209 1.70 -23.98 31.07
CA PRO A 209 2.86 -23.21 31.54
C PRO A 209 4.23 -23.79 31.13
N ASP A 210 4.28 -25.07 30.77
CA ASP A 210 5.50 -25.74 30.28
C ASP A 210 5.74 -25.54 28.77
N GLU A 211 4.77 -24.99 28.03
CA GLU A 211 4.91 -24.72 26.60
C GLU A 211 5.38 -23.26 26.39
N PRO A 212 6.62 -23.05 25.91
CA PRO A 212 7.14 -21.69 25.74
C PRO A 212 6.46 -20.99 24.55
N VAL A 213 6.05 -19.74 24.77
CA VAL A 213 5.64 -18.85 23.68
C VAL A 213 6.84 -18.04 23.21
N TYR A 214 7.32 -18.34 22.00
CA TYR A 214 8.46 -17.64 21.40
C TYR A 214 8.02 -16.29 20.81
N VAL A 215 8.84 -15.25 20.97
CA VAL A 215 8.50 -13.89 20.54
C VAL A 215 9.33 -13.47 19.32
N VAL A 216 8.67 -13.33 18.18
CA VAL A 216 9.23 -12.76 16.95
C VAL A 216 9.20 -11.23 17.01
N LYS A 217 10.19 -10.58 16.38
CA LYS A 217 10.30 -9.11 16.34
C LYS A 217 9.28 -8.50 15.39
N GLY A 218 8.34 -7.72 15.93
CA GLY A 218 7.34 -6.95 15.18
C GLY A 218 7.89 -5.67 14.50
N GLU A 219 6.98 -4.86 13.96
CA GLU A 219 7.27 -3.57 13.28
C GLU A 219 6.28 -2.47 13.67
N GLU A 220 6.74 -1.21 13.71
CA GLU A 220 5.88 -0.05 13.97
C GLU A 220 4.79 0.10 12.91
N SER A 221 5.14 -0.17 11.65
CA SER A 221 4.17 -0.17 10.55
C SER A 221 3.09 -1.24 10.69
N ASN A 222 3.29 -2.32 11.46
CA ASN A 222 2.27 -3.34 11.72
C ASN A 222 1.23 -2.87 12.77
N MET A 223 0.77 -1.63 12.61
CA MET A 223 -0.16 -0.97 13.51
C MET A 223 -1.58 -1.51 13.32
N LYS A 224 -2.36 -1.48 14.41
CA LYS A 224 -3.77 -1.89 14.43
C LYS A 224 -4.66 -0.66 14.22
N LEU A 225 -5.58 -0.72 13.27
CA LEU A 225 -6.64 0.27 13.12
C LEU A 225 -7.58 0.22 14.34
N THR A 226 -7.39 1.15 15.27
CA THR A 226 -8.12 1.21 16.53
C THR A 226 -8.97 2.47 16.64
N TYR A 227 -8.44 3.62 16.26
CA TYR A 227 -9.08 4.92 16.34
C TYR A 227 -9.28 5.53 14.95
N LYS A 228 -9.91 6.69 14.86
CA LYS A 228 -10.17 7.36 13.58
C LYS A 228 -8.89 7.95 13.00
N GLU A 229 -8.05 8.48 13.87
CA GLU A 229 -6.77 9.09 13.56
C GLU A 229 -5.81 8.06 12.92
N ASP A 230 -5.93 6.79 13.31
CA ASP A 230 -5.15 5.69 12.73
C ASP A 230 -5.39 5.53 11.22
N THR A 231 -6.57 5.89 10.70
CA THR A 231 -6.85 5.81 9.26
C THR A 231 -5.93 6.73 8.45
N TYR A 232 -5.64 7.93 8.98
CA TYR A 232 -4.73 8.88 8.35
C TYR A 232 -3.29 8.36 8.38
N LEU A 233 -2.87 7.78 9.51
CA LEU A 233 -1.54 7.18 9.64
C LEU A 233 -1.37 5.98 8.69
N LEU A 234 -2.37 5.10 8.60
CA LEU A 234 -2.35 3.96 7.70
C LEU A 234 -2.25 4.40 6.24
N ASP A 235 -3.04 5.38 5.81
CA ASP A 235 -2.96 5.95 4.45
C ASP A 235 -1.53 6.42 4.13
N LYS A 236 -0.87 7.07 5.09
CA LYS A 236 0.51 7.54 4.95
C LYS A 236 1.51 6.39 4.94
N PHE A 237 1.36 5.39 5.81
CA PHE A 237 2.23 4.21 5.77
C PHE A 237 2.10 3.42 4.47
N PHE A 238 0.90 3.31 3.90
CA PHE A 238 0.70 2.71 2.58
C PHE A 238 1.39 3.51 1.47
N GLN A 239 1.35 4.84 1.53
CA GLN A 239 2.09 5.70 0.60
C GLN A 239 3.60 5.47 0.73
N LEU A 240 4.12 5.40 1.96
CA LEU A 240 5.55 5.20 2.23
C LEU A 240 6.04 3.82 1.77
N ARG A 241 5.37 2.72 2.12
CA ARG A 241 5.78 1.36 1.71
C ARG A 241 5.79 1.16 0.20
N LYS A 242 4.89 1.83 -0.53
CA LYS A 242 4.78 1.69 -1.99
C LYS A 242 5.76 2.58 -2.75
N SER A 243 6.44 3.53 -2.08
CA SER A 243 7.55 4.29 -2.67
C SER A 243 8.81 3.44 -2.87
N GLU A 244 8.92 2.33 -2.15
CA GLU A 244 9.91 1.27 -2.38
C GLU A 244 9.41 0.34 -3.49
N LEU A 245 9.41 0.82 -4.74
CA LEU A 245 9.14 -0.04 -5.90
C LEU A 245 10.16 -1.19 -5.89
N ARG A 246 9.68 -2.45 -5.92
CA ARG A 246 10.54 -3.62 -6.11
C ARG A 246 11.27 -3.48 -7.45
N ASP A 247 12.54 -3.89 -7.49
CA ASP A 247 13.29 -3.93 -8.73
C ASP A 247 12.65 -4.97 -9.68
N MET A 248 11.88 -4.48 -10.66
CA MET A 248 11.18 -5.30 -11.66
C MET A 248 12.11 -5.60 -12.86
N SER A 249 13.39 -5.86 -12.60
CA SER A 249 14.36 -6.25 -13.61
C SER A 249 14.02 -7.66 -14.13
N GLY A 250 13.38 -7.74 -15.31
CA GLY A 250 13.02 -9.01 -15.97
C GLY A 250 11.70 -9.05 -16.75
N GLU A 251 10.87 -8.00 -16.69
CA GLU A 251 9.54 -7.97 -17.33
C GLU A 251 9.53 -7.32 -18.73
N GLU A 252 10.56 -7.54 -19.55
CA GLU A 252 10.71 -6.90 -20.87
C GLU A 252 9.52 -7.16 -21.82
N ARG A 253 8.85 -8.31 -21.69
CA ARG A 253 7.67 -8.65 -22.51
C ARG A 253 6.47 -7.73 -22.28
N GLN A 254 6.36 -7.06 -21.12
CA GLN A 254 5.22 -6.19 -20.82
C GLN A 254 5.24 -4.88 -21.62
N TRP A 255 6.40 -4.48 -22.16
CA TRP A 255 6.59 -3.24 -22.91
C TRP A 255 6.32 -3.37 -24.41
N GLN A 256 6.26 -4.59 -24.94
CA GLN A 256 6.09 -4.84 -26.37
C GLN A 256 4.75 -4.29 -26.88
N ASP A 257 4.80 -3.64 -28.05
CA ASP A 257 3.66 -3.04 -28.76
C ASP A 257 2.89 -1.98 -27.96
N LYS A 258 3.49 -1.43 -26.90
CA LYS A 258 2.90 -0.36 -26.11
C LYS A 258 3.12 1.00 -26.75
N VAL A 259 2.14 1.87 -26.59
CA VAL A 259 2.19 3.27 -27.08
C VAL A 259 2.12 4.23 -25.90
N ALA A 260 3.07 5.16 -25.85
CA ALA A 260 3.12 6.21 -24.83
C ALA A 260 3.03 7.61 -25.43
N VAL A 261 2.27 8.49 -24.78
CA VAL A 261 2.22 9.92 -25.07
C VAL A 261 2.80 10.69 -23.88
N VAL A 262 3.80 11.53 -24.12
CA VAL A 262 4.48 12.33 -23.09
C VAL A 262 4.28 13.83 -23.36
N PHE A 263 3.42 14.47 -22.59
CA PHE A 263 3.31 15.93 -22.56
C PHE A 263 4.43 16.51 -21.67
N GLY A 264 5.18 17.47 -22.20
CA GLY A 264 6.39 17.99 -21.55
C GLY A 264 7.65 17.15 -21.81
N GLY A 265 7.64 16.29 -22.83
CA GLY A 265 8.73 15.35 -23.14
C GLY A 265 10.00 15.93 -23.77
N ASN A 266 10.15 17.26 -23.84
CA ASN A 266 11.25 17.90 -24.58
C ASN A 266 12.48 18.28 -23.71
N TYR A 267 12.39 18.19 -22.37
CA TYR A 267 13.52 18.39 -21.45
C TYR A 267 13.24 17.82 -20.06
N GLY A 268 14.28 17.73 -19.22
CA GLY A 268 14.17 17.32 -17.83
C GLY A 268 13.57 15.92 -17.68
N ILE A 269 12.74 15.74 -16.65
CA ILE A 269 12.11 14.45 -16.32
C ILE A 269 11.32 13.87 -17.50
N GLY A 270 10.58 14.70 -18.26
CA GLY A 270 9.79 14.23 -19.39
C GLY A 270 10.64 13.66 -20.53
N ALA A 271 11.79 14.26 -20.81
CA ALA A 271 12.72 13.75 -21.82
C ALA A 271 13.37 12.44 -21.38
N ASP A 272 13.78 12.33 -20.11
CA ASP A 272 14.37 11.10 -19.56
C ASP A 272 13.35 9.95 -19.55
N ILE A 273 12.07 10.21 -19.24
CA ILE A 273 11.00 9.21 -19.33
C ILE A 273 10.81 8.74 -20.78
N ALA A 274 10.76 9.69 -21.72
CA ALA A 274 10.59 9.36 -23.13
C ALA A 274 11.74 8.48 -23.64
N ALA A 275 12.99 8.83 -23.32
CA ALA A 275 14.17 8.06 -23.69
C ALA A 275 14.14 6.64 -23.09
N LEU A 276 13.81 6.51 -21.80
CA LEU A 276 13.79 5.22 -21.13
C LEU A 276 12.66 4.31 -21.64
N LEU A 277 11.49 4.86 -21.98
CA LEU A 277 10.41 4.10 -22.61
C LEU A 277 10.81 3.63 -24.02
N GLN A 278 11.47 4.48 -24.81
CA GLN A 278 11.98 4.11 -26.13
C GLN A 278 13.02 2.99 -26.05
N GLU A 279 13.95 3.06 -25.10
CA GLU A 279 14.94 2.01 -24.83
C GLU A 279 14.27 0.66 -24.52
N LYS A 280 13.10 0.69 -23.86
CA LYS A 280 12.29 -0.50 -23.54
C LYS A 280 11.40 -0.97 -24.70
N GLY A 281 11.51 -0.37 -25.88
CA GLY A 281 10.75 -0.75 -27.08
C GLY A 281 9.33 -0.17 -27.16
N VAL A 282 8.98 0.78 -26.29
CA VAL A 282 7.68 1.46 -26.33
C VAL A 282 7.68 2.50 -27.45
N ARG A 283 6.59 2.60 -28.22
CA ARG A 283 6.44 3.66 -29.23
C ARG A 283 6.02 4.96 -28.55
N VAL A 284 6.96 5.91 -28.42
CA VAL A 284 6.76 7.16 -27.67
C VAL A 284 6.52 8.37 -28.58
N PHE A 285 5.52 9.17 -28.23
CA PHE A 285 5.21 10.46 -28.86
C PHE A 285 5.30 11.60 -27.84
N CYS A 286 6.15 12.59 -28.12
CA CYS A 286 6.35 13.73 -27.23
C CYS A 286 5.62 14.98 -27.73
N PHE A 287 5.00 15.71 -26.81
CA PHE A 287 4.32 16.98 -27.10
C PHE A 287 4.77 18.08 -26.15
N SER A 288 5.04 19.26 -26.69
CA SER A 288 5.35 20.46 -25.89
C SER A 288 5.21 21.73 -26.73
N ARG A 289 5.03 22.87 -26.05
CA ARG A 289 5.01 24.19 -26.69
C ARG A 289 6.21 24.48 -27.58
N LYS A 290 7.40 23.96 -27.22
CA LYS A 290 8.64 24.17 -27.99
C LYS A 290 8.82 23.18 -29.13
N LEU A 291 8.35 21.94 -28.98
CA LEU A 291 8.57 20.87 -29.96
C LEU A 291 7.56 20.93 -31.10
N ASN A 292 6.29 21.13 -30.77
CA ASN A 292 5.18 21.05 -31.72
C ASN A 292 4.01 21.98 -31.35
N HIS A 293 4.29 23.03 -30.58
CA HIS A 293 3.32 24.06 -30.19
C HIS A 293 2.11 23.57 -29.41
N THR A 294 2.16 22.35 -28.85
CA THR A 294 1.09 21.83 -27.99
C THR A 294 1.20 22.39 -26.57
N ASP A 295 0.19 23.15 -26.16
CA ASP A 295 0.00 23.65 -24.81
C ASP A 295 -1.08 22.83 -24.08
N VAL A 296 -0.71 22.21 -22.96
CA VAL A 296 -1.67 21.46 -22.13
C VAL A 296 -2.76 22.37 -21.55
N GLY A 297 -2.48 23.67 -21.39
CA GLY A 297 -3.47 24.67 -20.99
C GLY A 297 -4.56 24.93 -22.03
N ASN A 298 -4.45 24.37 -23.24
CA ASN A 298 -5.46 24.42 -24.30
C ASN A 298 -6.02 23.01 -24.57
N LYS A 299 -7.30 22.81 -24.28
CA LYS A 299 -7.95 21.50 -24.37
C LYS A 299 -7.96 20.95 -25.79
N GLU A 300 -8.23 21.78 -26.79
CA GLU A 300 -8.33 21.39 -28.20
C GLU A 300 -6.98 20.90 -28.74
N GLN A 301 -5.88 21.52 -28.31
CA GLN A 301 -4.52 21.09 -28.68
C GLN A 301 -4.16 19.73 -28.06
N VAL A 302 -4.56 19.48 -26.81
CA VAL A 302 -4.39 18.17 -26.16
C VAL A 302 -5.20 17.10 -26.90
N ALA A 303 -6.45 17.39 -27.23
CA ALA A 303 -7.34 16.50 -27.98
C ALA A 303 -6.75 16.16 -29.37
N ALA A 304 -6.24 17.18 -30.09
CA ALA A 304 -5.61 17.00 -31.38
C ALA A 304 -4.34 16.13 -31.30
N ALA A 305 -3.49 16.35 -30.30
CA ALA A 305 -2.28 15.56 -30.08
C ALA A 305 -2.59 14.07 -29.86
N LEU A 306 -3.53 13.76 -28.97
CA LEU A 306 -3.93 12.37 -28.70
C LEU A 306 -4.60 11.71 -29.90
N ARG A 307 -5.48 12.44 -30.60
CA ARG A 307 -6.12 11.95 -31.83
C ARG A 307 -5.08 11.62 -32.91
N GLN A 308 -4.09 12.48 -33.10
CA GLN A 308 -3.01 12.26 -34.06
C GLN A 308 -2.26 10.96 -33.75
N VAL A 309 -1.90 10.73 -32.48
CA VAL A 309 -1.22 9.49 -32.07
C VAL A 309 -2.11 8.29 -32.35
N TYR A 310 -3.35 8.32 -31.87
CA TYR A 310 -4.28 7.20 -32.05
C TYR A 310 -4.55 6.88 -33.51
N GLN A 311 -4.65 7.88 -34.40
CA GLN A 311 -4.77 7.63 -35.84
C GLN A 311 -3.57 6.84 -36.41
N GLN A 312 -2.36 7.08 -35.90
CA GLN A 312 -1.13 6.43 -36.35
C GLN A 312 -0.85 5.06 -35.72
N THR A 313 -1.45 4.77 -34.58
CA THR A 313 -1.12 3.59 -33.76
C THR A 313 -2.31 2.69 -33.48
N GLN A 314 -3.53 3.22 -33.59
CA GLN A 314 -4.80 2.60 -33.16
C GLN A 314 -4.79 2.19 -31.68
N ARG A 315 -3.90 2.79 -30.87
CA ARG A 315 -3.70 2.42 -29.45
C ARG A 315 -2.96 3.51 -28.68
N ILE A 316 -3.36 3.73 -27.42
CA ILE A 316 -2.59 4.50 -26.44
C ILE A 316 -2.67 3.76 -25.11
N ASP A 317 -1.55 3.25 -24.60
CA ASP A 317 -1.48 2.51 -23.33
C ASP A 317 -1.05 3.41 -22.17
N TYR A 318 -0.18 4.39 -22.45
CA TYR A 318 0.38 5.28 -21.42
C TYR A 318 0.22 6.74 -21.81
N VAL A 319 -0.29 7.56 -20.89
CA VAL A 319 -0.26 9.01 -21.02
C VAL A 319 0.45 9.60 -19.81
N ILE A 320 1.53 10.33 -20.06
CA ILE A 320 2.37 10.94 -19.03
C ILE A 320 2.35 12.45 -19.24
N ASN A 321 1.98 13.20 -18.19
CA ASN A 321 2.02 14.66 -18.23
C ASN A 321 3.03 15.22 -17.23
N THR A 322 4.20 15.59 -17.74
CA THR A 322 5.26 16.28 -16.99
C THR A 322 5.21 17.80 -17.16
N ALA A 323 4.28 18.31 -17.97
CA ALA A 323 4.16 19.73 -18.22
C ALA A 323 3.80 20.48 -16.92
N GLY A 324 4.52 21.56 -16.66
CA GLY A 324 4.30 22.42 -15.51
C GLY A 324 5.21 23.63 -15.54
N VAL A 325 4.85 24.63 -14.76
CA VAL A 325 5.61 25.87 -14.57
C VAL A 325 5.73 26.16 -13.08
N LEU A 326 6.88 26.72 -12.71
CA LEU A 326 7.17 27.22 -11.38
C LEU A 326 7.59 28.68 -11.50
N ASN A 327 6.91 29.54 -10.75
CA ASN A 327 7.22 30.95 -10.58
C ASN A 327 7.50 31.16 -9.08
N LYS A 328 8.75 31.54 -8.75
CA LYS A 328 9.20 31.73 -7.37
C LYS A 328 9.28 33.22 -7.02
N GLU A 329 8.24 33.75 -6.39
CA GLU A 329 8.15 35.14 -5.93
C GLU A 329 7.06 35.31 -4.85
N PRO A 330 7.09 36.38 -4.03
CA PRO A 330 6.02 36.68 -3.09
C PRO A 330 4.67 36.84 -3.80
N LEU A 331 3.59 36.29 -3.23
CA LEU A 331 2.25 36.38 -3.84
C LEU A 331 1.80 37.83 -4.11
N VAL A 332 2.16 38.75 -3.22
CA VAL A 332 1.85 40.19 -3.34
C VAL A 332 2.58 40.87 -4.51
N ALA A 333 3.59 40.22 -5.09
CA ALA A 333 4.35 40.70 -6.23
C ALA A 333 4.04 39.94 -7.53
N THR A 334 3.28 38.85 -7.47
CA THR A 334 2.87 38.07 -8.65
C THR A 334 1.73 38.76 -9.38
N ASP A 335 1.91 39.02 -10.67
CA ASP A 335 0.84 39.54 -11.51
C ASP A 335 -0.25 38.49 -11.81
N TYR A 336 -1.47 38.95 -12.07
CA TYR A 336 -2.62 38.06 -12.27
C TYR A 336 -2.49 37.13 -13.50
N GLN A 337 -1.79 37.56 -14.55
CA GLN A 337 -1.57 36.72 -15.74
C GLN A 337 -0.62 35.57 -15.43
N THR A 338 0.41 35.81 -14.63
CA THR A 338 1.31 34.76 -14.12
C THR A 338 0.55 33.78 -13.22
N ILE A 339 -0.32 34.25 -12.32
CA ILE A 339 -1.16 33.38 -11.47
C ILE A 339 -2.04 32.47 -12.33
N THR A 340 -2.83 33.08 -13.21
CA THR A 340 -3.78 32.35 -14.06
C THR A 340 -3.08 31.42 -15.04
N GLY A 341 -1.96 31.84 -15.62
CA GLY A 341 -1.13 30.99 -16.49
C GLY A 341 -0.56 29.77 -15.78
N ALA A 342 -0.12 29.93 -14.52
CA ALA A 342 0.36 28.82 -13.70
C ALA A 342 -0.77 27.84 -13.33
N VAL A 343 -1.95 28.34 -12.94
CA VAL A 343 -3.13 27.50 -12.68
C VAL A 343 -3.58 26.77 -13.94
N ASN A 344 -3.62 27.47 -15.07
CA ASN A 344 -4.03 26.91 -16.36
C ASN A 344 -3.07 25.80 -16.82
N THR A 345 -1.76 26.03 -16.73
CA THR A 345 -0.77 25.04 -17.16
C THR A 345 -0.72 23.85 -16.19
N ASN A 346 -0.62 24.10 -14.88
CA ASN A 346 -0.36 23.04 -13.91
C ASN A 346 -1.61 22.22 -13.60
N TYR A 347 -2.74 22.88 -13.32
CA TYR A 347 -3.96 22.21 -12.87
C TYR A 347 -4.92 21.94 -14.03
N LEU A 348 -5.38 22.98 -14.74
CA LEU A 348 -6.33 22.75 -15.85
C LEU A 348 -5.70 21.91 -16.96
N GLY A 349 -4.41 22.08 -17.24
CA GLY A 349 -3.71 21.22 -18.20
C GLY A 349 -3.67 19.75 -17.78
N THR A 350 -3.57 19.46 -16.48
CA THR A 350 -3.71 18.10 -15.95
C THR A 350 -5.13 17.57 -16.17
N VAL A 351 -6.15 18.40 -15.92
CA VAL A 351 -7.56 18.04 -16.14
C VAL A 351 -7.85 17.80 -17.64
N HIS A 352 -7.35 18.66 -18.53
CA HIS A 352 -7.51 18.50 -19.99
C HIS A 352 -6.89 17.19 -20.46
N VAL A 353 -5.65 16.88 -20.05
CA VAL A 353 -5.00 15.62 -20.41
C VAL A 353 -5.80 14.43 -19.91
N ALA A 354 -6.31 14.46 -18.67
CA ALA A 354 -7.14 13.37 -18.15
C ALA A 354 -8.42 13.15 -18.98
N LEU A 355 -9.18 14.23 -19.23
CA LEU A 355 -10.43 14.19 -19.98
C LEU A 355 -10.23 13.64 -21.41
N GLU A 356 -9.21 14.14 -22.11
CA GLU A 356 -8.97 13.75 -23.50
C GLU A 356 -8.29 12.39 -23.62
N ALA A 357 -7.57 11.92 -22.60
CA ALA A 357 -6.96 10.59 -22.58
C ALA A 357 -7.98 9.47 -22.27
N TYR A 358 -9.04 9.77 -21.52
CA TYR A 358 -10.04 8.81 -21.04
C TYR A 358 -10.53 7.81 -22.11
N PRO A 359 -11.03 8.21 -23.29
CA PRO A 359 -11.57 7.27 -24.26
C PRO A 359 -10.53 6.23 -24.72
N TYR A 360 -9.28 6.64 -24.91
CA TYR A 360 -8.20 5.77 -25.37
C TYR A 360 -7.71 4.84 -24.25
N LEU A 361 -7.56 5.36 -23.03
CA LEU A 361 -7.12 4.58 -21.88
C LEU A 361 -8.18 3.57 -21.43
N LYS A 362 -9.47 3.88 -21.60
CA LYS A 362 -10.56 2.94 -21.36
C LYS A 362 -10.47 1.72 -22.29
N GLU A 363 -10.13 1.94 -23.56
CA GLU A 363 -9.98 0.87 -24.54
C GLU A 363 -8.76 -0.01 -24.23
N SER A 364 -7.63 0.61 -23.87
CA SER A 364 -6.38 -0.11 -23.61
C SER A 364 -6.25 -0.66 -22.18
N LYS A 365 -7.16 -0.30 -21.27
CA LYS A 365 -6.97 -0.44 -19.81
C LYS A 365 -5.64 0.16 -19.36
N GLY A 366 -5.36 1.34 -19.90
CA GLY A 366 -4.06 1.99 -19.84
C GLY A 366 -3.78 2.71 -18.52
N LYS A 367 -2.63 3.39 -18.47
CA LYS A 367 -2.13 4.09 -17.28
C LYS A 367 -1.94 5.58 -17.57
N LEU A 368 -2.35 6.41 -16.61
CA LEU A 368 -2.23 7.86 -16.64
C LEU A 368 -1.32 8.32 -15.51
N LEU A 369 -0.25 9.05 -15.84
CA LEU A 369 0.76 9.47 -14.88
C LEU A 369 0.93 10.98 -14.84
N PHE A 370 0.76 11.54 -13.64
CA PHE A 370 0.94 12.97 -13.36
C PHE A 370 2.10 13.23 -12.41
N PHE A 371 2.45 14.51 -12.23
CA PHE A 371 3.55 14.92 -11.37
C PHE A 371 3.09 15.94 -10.34
N THR A 372 3.29 15.61 -9.07
CA THR A 372 3.14 16.54 -7.96
C THR A 372 4.50 17.14 -7.56
N SER A 373 4.66 17.58 -6.32
CA SER A 373 5.88 18.17 -5.76
C SER A 373 5.91 17.94 -4.26
N SER A 374 7.11 17.80 -3.67
CA SER A 374 7.29 17.72 -2.21
C SER A 374 6.73 18.91 -1.40
N SER A 375 6.19 19.94 -2.07
CA SER A 375 5.43 21.04 -1.48
C SER A 375 3.90 20.80 -1.42
N TYR A 376 3.38 19.65 -1.86
CA TYR A 376 1.95 19.38 -1.90
C TYR A 376 1.34 19.18 -0.51
N THR A 377 2.10 18.61 0.43
CA THR A 377 1.69 18.41 1.83
C THR A 377 1.90 19.64 2.70
N ARG A 378 2.82 20.52 2.29
CA ARG A 378 3.16 21.74 3.01
C ARG A 378 3.50 22.85 2.02
N GLY A 379 2.64 23.87 1.99
CA GLY A 379 2.89 25.09 1.24
C GLY A 379 4.21 25.75 1.65
N ARG A 380 4.93 26.26 0.65
CA ARG A 380 6.23 26.92 0.86
C ARG A 380 6.15 28.37 0.45
N ALA A 381 6.84 29.23 1.19
CA ALA A 381 6.92 30.65 0.89
C ALA A 381 7.47 30.86 -0.53
N PHE A 382 6.99 31.93 -1.18
CA PHE A 382 7.38 32.36 -2.53
C PHE A 382 6.93 31.47 -3.70
N TYR A 383 6.13 30.44 -3.51
CA TYR A 383 5.52 29.71 -4.65
C TYR A 383 4.22 29.03 -4.21
N SER A 384 3.36 29.84 -3.60
CA SER A 384 2.05 29.45 -3.10
C SER A 384 1.18 28.83 -4.19
N ILE A 385 1.12 29.46 -5.38
CA ILE A 385 0.34 28.99 -6.55
C ILE A 385 0.86 27.64 -7.06
N TYR A 386 2.19 27.46 -7.13
CA TYR A 386 2.75 26.17 -7.49
C TYR A 386 2.39 25.09 -6.46
N SER A 387 2.57 25.39 -5.17
CA SER A 387 2.27 24.43 -4.10
C SER A 387 0.79 24.04 -4.09
N SER A 388 -0.13 25.01 -4.25
CA SER A 388 -1.57 24.75 -4.28
C SER A 388 -2.00 23.95 -5.51
N THR A 389 -1.47 24.26 -6.69
CA THR A 389 -1.76 23.46 -7.91
C THR A 389 -1.24 22.03 -7.79
N LYS A 390 -0.05 21.81 -7.21
CA LYS A 390 0.46 20.45 -6.97
C LYS A 390 -0.33 19.68 -5.92
N ALA A 391 -0.87 20.35 -4.90
CA ALA A 391 -1.82 19.74 -3.95
C ALA A 391 -3.16 19.38 -4.63
N ALA A 392 -3.69 20.26 -5.49
CA ALA A 392 -4.92 20.01 -6.23
C ALA A 392 -4.81 18.79 -7.15
N ILE A 393 -3.66 18.61 -7.82
CA ILE A 393 -3.38 17.42 -8.65
C ILE A 393 -3.51 16.13 -7.84
N VAL A 394 -3.00 16.07 -6.61
CA VAL A 394 -3.05 14.84 -5.80
C VAL A 394 -4.49 14.44 -5.49
N ASN A 395 -5.30 15.39 -5.04
CA ASN A 395 -6.71 15.12 -4.73
C ASN A 395 -7.49 14.75 -5.99
N PHE A 396 -7.26 15.47 -7.10
CA PHE A 396 -7.84 15.17 -8.41
C PHE A 396 -7.52 13.74 -8.87
N VAL A 397 -6.23 13.33 -8.80
CA VAL A 397 -5.78 11.98 -9.17
C VAL A 397 -6.46 10.91 -8.33
N GLN A 398 -6.56 11.11 -7.02
CA GLN A 398 -7.22 10.17 -6.12
C GLN A 398 -8.71 10.00 -6.46
N ALA A 399 -9.41 11.09 -6.77
CA ALA A 399 -10.81 11.07 -7.15
C ALA A 399 -11.03 10.31 -8.47
N ILE A 400 -10.34 10.70 -9.55
CA ILE A 400 -10.56 10.07 -10.87
C ILE A 400 -10.05 8.62 -10.92
N ALA A 401 -9.05 8.27 -10.11
CA ALA A 401 -8.63 6.88 -9.95
C ALA A 401 -9.76 5.99 -9.42
N GLN A 402 -10.52 6.49 -8.44
CA GLN A 402 -11.67 5.78 -7.90
C GLN A 402 -12.84 5.74 -8.89
N GLU A 403 -13.08 6.83 -9.61
CA GLU A 403 -14.12 6.86 -10.65
C GLU A 403 -13.83 5.87 -11.79
N TRP A 404 -12.56 5.71 -12.16
CA TRP A 404 -12.15 4.95 -13.34
C TRP A 404 -11.65 3.52 -13.04
N GLU A 405 -11.67 3.11 -11.77
CA GLU A 405 -11.24 1.78 -11.30
C GLU A 405 -12.00 0.66 -12.05
N SER A 406 -13.32 0.80 -12.18
CA SER A 406 -14.17 -0.21 -12.85
C SER A 406 -13.90 -0.38 -14.35
N GLN A 407 -13.25 0.60 -14.96
CA GLN A 407 -12.86 0.59 -16.37
C GLN A 407 -11.44 0.05 -16.57
N GLY A 408 -10.74 -0.31 -15.49
CA GLY A 408 -9.37 -0.82 -15.53
C GLY A 408 -8.33 0.25 -15.86
N ILE A 409 -8.65 1.53 -15.70
CA ILE A 409 -7.69 2.62 -15.89
C ILE A 409 -6.98 2.90 -14.57
N CYS A 410 -5.65 2.93 -14.60
CA CYS A 410 -4.88 3.33 -13.42
C CYS A 410 -4.40 4.78 -13.55
N VAL A 411 -4.58 5.57 -12.48
CA VAL A 411 -4.14 6.97 -12.45
C VAL A 411 -3.27 7.20 -11.22
N ASN A 412 -2.02 7.65 -11.39
CA ASN A 412 -1.12 7.93 -10.27
C ASN A 412 -0.42 9.28 -10.44
N CYS A 413 0.22 9.75 -9.36
CA CYS A 413 1.16 10.85 -9.44
C CYS A 413 2.52 10.52 -8.84
N ILE A 414 3.58 11.03 -9.47
CA ILE A 414 4.95 10.98 -8.97
C ILE A 414 5.21 12.22 -8.12
N ASN A 415 5.73 12.02 -6.91
CA ASN A 415 6.17 13.07 -6.01
C ASN A 415 7.71 13.06 -5.90
N PRO A 416 8.42 13.78 -6.78
CA PRO A 416 9.86 13.84 -6.69
C PRO A 416 10.31 14.76 -5.54
N GLU A 417 11.40 14.38 -4.88
CA GLU A 417 12.21 15.30 -4.10
C GLU A 417 12.83 16.40 -4.98
N ARG A 418 13.62 17.28 -4.37
CA ARG A 418 14.31 18.35 -5.07
C ARG A 418 15.17 17.76 -6.20
N THR A 419 14.69 17.89 -7.43
CA THR A 419 15.29 17.26 -8.62
C THR A 419 16.03 18.27 -9.46
N LYS A 420 17.25 17.93 -9.88
CA LYS A 420 18.06 18.73 -10.80
C LYS A 420 17.39 18.75 -12.17
N THR A 421 16.74 19.87 -12.48
CA THR A 421 16.05 20.10 -13.76
C THR A 421 16.28 21.52 -14.24
N PRO A 422 16.17 21.81 -15.55
CA PRO A 422 16.24 23.18 -16.05
C PRO A 422 15.24 24.15 -15.40
N MET A 423 14.05 23.67 -15.02
CA MET A 423 13.05 24.46 -14.29
C MET A 423 13.56 24.88 -12.90
N ARG A 424 14.21 23.96 -12.18
CA ARG A 424 14.80 24.23 -10.86
C ARG A 424 15.96 25.19 -10.94
N VAL A 425 16.90 24.95 -11.87
CA VAL A 425 18.07 25.83 -12.07
C VAL A 425 17.64 27.26 -12.37
N ARG A 426 16.59 27.45 -13.19
CA ARG A 426 16.04 28.78 -13.48
C ARG A 426 15.49 29.51 -12.25
N ASN A 427 14.89 28.79 -11.29
CA ASN A 427 14.20 29.38 -10.15
C ASN A 427 15.05 29.46 -8.87
N PHE A 428 16.09 28.63 -8.75
CA PHE A 428 16.92 28.50 -7.54
C PHE A 428 18.41 28.73 -7.80
N GLY A 429 18.84 28.82 -9.06
CA GLY A 429 20.26 28.87 -9.42
C GLY A 429 20.92 27.49 -9.46
N VAL A 430 22.26 27.47 -9.50
CA VAL A 430 23.04 26.23 -9.43
C VAL A 430 23.20 25.82 -7.97
N GLU A 431 22.77 24.60 -7.65
CA GLU A 431 22.93 23.97 -6.33
C GLU A 431 23.96 22.83 -6.41
N PRO A 432 24.58 22.41 -5.29
CA PRO A 432 25.54 21.30 -5.28
C PRO A 432 24.95 20.03 -5.92
N GLU A 433 25.73 19.32 -6.74
CA GLU A 433 25.23 18.19 -7.53
C GLU A 433 24.63 17.08 -6.67
N ASP A 434 25.31 16.79 -5.57
CA ASP A 434 24.99 15.77 -4.57
C ASP A 434 23.82 16.18 -3.67
N SER A 435 23.33 17.44 -3.75
CA SER A 435 22.18 17.91 -2.97
C SER A 435 20.81 17.65 -3.63
N LEU A 436 20.80 17.20 -4.89
CA LEU A 436 19.60 17.06 -5.71
C LEU A 436 19.45 15.65 -6.27
N LEU A 437 18.19 15.21 -6.40
CA LEU A 437 17.82 14.00 -7.12
C LEU A 437 18.07 14.18 -8.62
N SER A 438 18.55 13.14 -9.31
CA SER A 438 18.69 13.17 -10.77
C SER A 438 17.34 13.00 -11.46
N SER A 439 17.16 13.64 -12.61
CA SER A 439 15.94 13.48 -13.41
C SER A 439 15.81 12.05 -13.97
N GLN A 440 16.94 11.36 -14.19
CA GLN A 440 16.99 9.96 -14.59
C GLN A 440 16.41 9.04 -13.51
N LYS A 441 16.71 9.25 -12.22
CA LYS A 441 16.13 8.44 -11.13
C LYS A 441 14.62 8.62 -11.05
N VAL A 442 14.13 9.86 -11.22
CA VAL A 442 12.69 10.12 -11.30
C VAL A 442 12.07 9.41 -12.49
N ALA A 443 12.73 9.45 -13.66
CA ALA A 443 12.26 8.76 -14.86
C ALA A 443 12.19 7.23 -14.67
N GLN A 444 13.20 6.62 -14.04
CA GLN A 444 13.24 5.19 -13.73
C GLN A 444 12.02 4.77 -12.90
N VAL A 445 11.78 5.47 -11.78
CA VAL A 445 10.63 5.20 -10.90
C VAL A 445 9.30 5.46 -11.63
N SER A 446 9.23 6.53 -12.44
CA SER A 446 8.04 6.84 -13.24
C SER A 446 7.71 5.71 -14.21
N VAL A 447 8.71 5.19 -14.95
CA VAL A 447 8.54 4.09 -15.88
C VAL A 447 8.17 2.80 -15.15
N GLN A 448 8.86 2.45 -14.06
CA GLN A 448 8.51 1.27 -13.25
C GLN A 448 7.06 1.33 -12.74
N SER A 449 6.57 2.51 -12.35
CA SER A 449 5.20 2.65 -11.87
C SER A 449 4.14 2.29 -12.92
N LEU A 450 4.44 2.43 -14.21
CA LEU A 450 3.52 2.09 -15.31
C LEU A 450 3.29 0.58 -15.46
N LEU A 451 4.16 -0.25 -14.89
CA LEU A 451 3.99 -1.72 -14.85
C LEU A 451 3.11 -2.18 -13.68
N THR A 452 2.83 -1.30 -12.72
CA THR A 452 2.06 -1.66 -11.54
C THR A 452 0.56 -1.49 -11.77
N ASP A 453 -0.25 -2.23 -11.01
CA ASP A 453 -1.71 -2.04 -10.93
C ASP A 453 -2.12 -1.03 -9.86
N PHE A 454 -1.18 -0.17 -9.44
CA PHE A 454 -1.47 0.90 -8.52
C PHE A 454 -2.38 1.94 -9.18
N THR A 455 -3.35 2.45 -8.44
CA THR A 455 -4.19 3.57 -8.86
C THR A 455 -4.51 4.46 -7.64
N GLY A 456 -4.66 5.77 -7.87
CA GLY A 456 -4.90 6.78 -6.84
C GLY A 456 -3.70 7.05 -5.94
N GLN A 457 -2.49 6.64 -6.33
CA GLN A 457 -1.32 6.72 -5.46
C GLN A 457 -0.48 7.98 -5.69
N VAL A 458 0.20 8.41 -4.62
CA VAL A 458 1.31 9.35 -4.65
C VAL A 458 2.58 8.54 -4.44
N ILE A 459 3.43 8.48 -5.47
CA ILE A 459 4.67 7.67 -5.46
C ILE A 459 5.84 8.61 -5.18
N ASP A 460 6.39 8.53 -3.98
CA ASP A 460 7.53 9.35 -3.59
C ASP A 460 8.82 8.89 -4.29
N VAL A 461 9.60 9.82 -4.81
CA VAL A 461 10.95 9.56 -5.31
C VAL A 461 11.93 10.34 -4.46
N LYS A 462 12.68 9.63 -3.63
CA LYS A 462 13.64 10.21 -2.70
C LYS A 462 15.07 9.88 -3.13
N ARG A 463 16.02 10.71 -2.69
CA ARG A 463 17.44 10.37 -2.78
C ARG A 463 17.72 9.19 -1.84
N GLU A 464 18.57 8.26 -2.26
CA GLU A 464 19.06 7.20 -1.37
C GLU A 464 19.85 7.87 -0.22
N GLU A 465 19.56 7.45 1.01
CA GLU A 465 20.34 7.87 2.18
C GLU A 465 21.72 7.19 2.08
N VAL A 466 22.78 8.01 2.01
CA VAL A 466 24.19 7.55 2.02
C VAL A 466 24.58 7.12 3.42
#